data_AF-A0A962AHR9-F1
#
_entry.id   AF-A0A962AHR9-F1
#
_cell.length_a   1.000
_cell.length_b   1.000
_cell.length_c   1.000
_cell.angle_alpha   90.00
_cell.angle_beta   90.00
_cell.angle_gamma   90.00
#
_symmetry.space_group_name_H-M   'P 1'
#
loop_
_entity.id
_entity.type
_entity.pdbx_description
1 polymer ?
#
loop_
_entity_poly.entity_id
_entity_poly.type
_entity_poly.pdbx_seq_one_letter_code
_entity_poly.pdbx_strand_id
1 'polypeptide(L)'
;MLYNLLSPLAEHIQVFNLFRYLTFRTGCATLTALVICFLIGPHLIAWLRAKQAEGQPIREDGPETHFKKRGTPTMGGLMILISVTISTLLWSDLRNQYVWFALIVMIGYGAIGFADDYLKLTKRNVKGLAGRKKLFWQILIAGLVTVGIVFSLPDGLYDTLAIPFFKSVLLPLGILFVPFSILVIIGASNAVNLT
;
A
#
# COMPACT_ATOMS: atom_id res chain seq x y z
N MET A 1 2.84 16.81 -4.80
CA MET A 1 3.55 18.03 -4.34
C MET A 1 4.03 18.87 -5.52
N LEU A 2 4.79 18.29 -6.45
CA LEU A 2 5.25 18.95 -7.69
C LEU A 2 4.10 19.45 -8.56
N TYR A 3 3.00 18.69 -8.66
CA TYR A 3 1.79 19.16 -9.33
C TYR A 3 1.27 20.48 -8.73
N ASN A 4 1.14 20.55 -7.41
CA ASN A 4 0.62 21.75 -6.72
C ASN A 4 1.58 22.94 -6.84
N LEU A 5 2.88 22.70 -6.93
CA LEU A 5 3.91 23.74 -7.02
C LEU A 5 4.13 24.24 -8.45
N LEU A 6 4.18 23.35 -9.43
CA LEU A 6 4.60 23.67 -10.80
C LEU A 6 3.45 23.93 -11.76
N SER A 7 2.26 23.35 -11.53
CA SER A 7 1.09 23.59 -12.37
C SER A 7 0.64 25.06 -12.44
N PRO A 8 0.73 25.87 -11.36
CA PRO A 8 0.44 27.30 -11.43
C PRO A 8 1.44 28.08 -12.30
N LEU A 9 2.73 27.69 -12.28
CA LEU A 9 3.76 28.35 -13.09
C LEU A 9 3.60 28.11 -14.60
N ALA A 10 2.72 27.20 -15.01
CA ALA A 10 2.39 26.97 -16.42
C ALA A 10 1.77 28.22 -17.09
N GLU A 11 1.23 29.16 -16.31
CA GLU A 11 0.74 30.45 -16.81
C GLU A 11 1.87 31.37 -17.30
N HIS A 12 3.10 31.14 -16.81
CA HIS A 12 4.28 31.92 -17.18
C HIS A 12 5.23 31.15 -18.10
N ILE A 13 5.35 29.82 -17.93
CA ILE A 13 6.26 28.97 -18.73
C ILE A 13 5.51 27.74 -19.23
N GLN A 14 5.37 27.65 -20.56
CA GLN A 14 4.55 26.62 -21.24
C GLN A 14 4.99 25.17 -20.93
N VAL A 15 6.27 24.93 -20.66
CA VAL A 15 6.80 23.60 -20.32
C VAL A 15 6.15 23.02 -19.06
N PHE A 16 5.76 23.85 -18.08
CA PHE A 16 5.12 23.35 -16.87
C PHE A 16 3.69 22.84 -17.09
N ASN A 17 3.09 23.09 -18.26
CA ASN A 17 1.80 22.52 -18.63
C ASN A 17 1.85 20.97 -18.65
N LEU A 18 3.03 20.37 -18.86
CA LEU A 18 3.25 18.92 -18.77
C LEU A 18 2.77 18.33 -17.44
N PHE A 19 2.92 19.08 -16.33
CA PHE A 19 2.50 18.62 -15.00
C PHE A 19 0.98 18.55 -14.85
N ARG A 20 0.19 19.17 -15.74
CA ARG A 20 -1.28 19.06 -15.71
C ARG A 20 -1.76 17.71 -16.22
N TYR A 21 -1.06 17.12 -17.19
CA TYR A 21 -1.43 15.84 -17.79
C TYR A 21 -1.28 14.68 -16.80
N LEU A 22 -2.36 13.91 -16.63
CA LEU A 22 -2.38 12.76 -15.72
C LEU A 22 -1.41 11.67 -16.20
N THR A 23 -1.40 11.37 -17.51
CA THR A 23 -0.54 10.35 -18.12
C THR A 23 0.94 10.63 -17.90
N PHE A 24 1.35 11.89 -18.07
CA PHE A 24 2.71 12.33 -17.81
C PHE A 24 3.09 12.12 -16.33
N ARG A 25 2.25 12.62 -15.40
CA ARG A 25 2.49 12.45 -13.97
C ARG A 25 2.56 10.98 -13.55
N THR A 26 1.69 10.13 -14.06
CA THR A 26 1.70 8.69 -13.77
C THR A 26 2.98 8.04 -14.28
N GLY A 27 3.39 8.32 -15.53
CA GLY A 27 4.64 7.80 -16.08
C GLY A 27 5.86 8.23 -15.28
N CYS A 28 5.95 9.52 -14.94
CA CYS A 28 7.03 10.04 -14.11
C CYS A 28 7.01 9.46 -12.69
N ALA A 29 5.83 9.23 -12.10
CA ALA A 29 5.72 8.60 -10.79
C ALA A 29 6.25 7.15 -10.81
N THR A 30 5.89 6.37 -11.83
CA THR A 30 6.39 5.00 -11.98
C THR A 30 7.91 4.98 -12.15
N LEU A 31 8.46 5.82 -13.04
CA LEU A 31 9.90 5.92 -13.25
C LEU A 31 10.64 6.39 -12.00
N THR A 32 10.10 7.40 -11.31
CA THR A 32 10.70 7.92 -10.06
C THR A 32 10.71 6.85 -8.97
N ALA A 33 9.62 6.08 -8.82
CA ALA A 33 9.57 4.98 -7.86
C ALA A 33 10.60 3.88 -8.21
N LEU A 34 10.75 3.55 -9.49
CA LEU A 34 11.74 2.57 -9.95
C LEU A 34 13.18 3.03 -9.66
N VAL A 35 13.50 4.28 -10.00
CA VAL A 35 14.82 4.86 -9.74
C VAL A 35 15.12 4.89 -8.25
N ILE A 36 14.18 5.36 -7.42
CA ILE A 36 14.36 5.34 -5.96
C ILE A 36 14.63 3.91 -5.47
N CYS A 37 13.84 2.94 -5.92
CA CYS A 37 14.00 1.54 -5.53
C CYS A 37 15.40 0.99 -5.88
N PHE A 38 15.94 1.30 -7.06
CA PHE A 38 17.29 0.88 -7.46
C PHE A 38 18.40 1.59 -6.69
N LEU A 39 18.22 2.86 -6.33
CA LEU A 39 19.21 3.61 -5.55
C LEU A 39 19.27 3.13 -4.09
N ILE A 40 18.10 2.95 -3.45
CA ILE A 40 18.03 2.53 -2.05
C ILE A 40 18.27 1.03 -1.87
N GLY A 41 18.01 0.23 -2.90
CA GLY A 41 17.98 -1.23 -2.81
C GLY A 41 19.28 -1.86 -2.32
N PRO A 42 20.43 -1.61 -2.95
CA PRO A 42 21.70 -2.18 -2.50
C PRO A 42 22.03 -1.84 -1.05
N HIS A 43 21.81 -0.58 -0.65
CA HIS A 43 22.06 -0.09 0.70
C HIS A 43 21.12 -0.74 1.72
N LEU A 44 19.82 -0.80 1.43
CA LEU A 44 18.86 -1.40 2.34
C LEU A 44 19.05 -2.91 2.46
N ILE A 45 19.36 -3.60 1.36
CA ILE A 45 19.66 -5.04 1.37
C ILE A 45 20.90 -5.32 2.22
N ALA A 46 21.97 -4.53 2.06
CA ALA A 46 23.18 -4.67 2.87
C ALA A 46 22.89 -4.44 4.36
N TRP A 47 22.11 -3.40 4.68
CA TRP A 47 21.69 -3.11 6.05
C TRP A 47 20.83 -4.23 6.65
N LEU A 48 19.85 -4.76 5.89
CA LEU A 48 19.02 -5.88 6.33
C LEU A 48 19.85 -7.14 6.55
N ARG A 49 20.80 -7.46 5.65
CA ARG A 49 21.72 -8.60 5.83
C ARG A 49 22.54 -8.48 7.10
N ALA A 50 23.05 -7.28 7.41
CA ALA A 50 23.80 -7.04 8.64
C ALA A 50 22.95 -7.23 9.90
N LYS A 51 21.65 -6.88 9.85
CA LYS A 51 20.71 -7.03 10.96
C LYS A 51 20.08 -8.43 11.07
N GLN A 52 20.03 -9.18 9.98
CA GLN A 52 19.36 -10.48 9.85
C GLN A 52 20.34 -11.58 9.45
N ALA A 53 21.56 -11.57 10.00
CA ALA A 53 22.66 -12.45 9.57
C ALA A 53 22.32 -13.96 9.58
N GLU A 54 21.39 -14.39 10.43
CA GLU A 54 20.94 -15.80 10.54
C GLU A 54 19.68 -16.14 9.68
N GLY A 55 19.07 -15.16 9.00
CA GLY A 55 17.85 -15.33 8.20
C GLY A 55 16.55 -15.47 9.02
N GLN A 56 15.42 -15.70 8.35
CA GLN A 56 14.14 -15.98 9.02
C GLN A 56 14.10 -17.41 9.59
N PRO A 57 13.58 -17.63 10.82
CA PRO A 57 13.30 -18.97 11.34
C PRO A 57 12.23 -19.63 10.45
N ILE A 58 12.59 -20.72 9.77
CA ILE A 58 11.70 -21.42 8.83
C ILE A 58 10.71 -22.26 9.64
N ARG A 59 9.46 -22.28 9.18
CA ARG A 59 8.40 -23.13 9.71
C ARG A 59 8.54 -24.51 9.05
N GLU A 60 8.68 -25.58 9.84
CA GLU A 60 8.87 -26.93 9.30
C GLU A 60 7.66 -27.44 8.51
N ASP A 61 6.46 -26.90 8.76
CA ASP A 61 5.21 -27.29 8.08
C ASP A 61 4.92 -26.52 6.76
N GLY A 62 5.92 -25.88 6.13
CA GLY A 62 5.76 -25.04 4.94
C GLY A 62 6.08 -25.74 3.60
N PRO A 63 5.55 -25.27 2.45
CA PRO A 63 5.83 -25.87 1.14
C PRO A 63 7.33 -25.83 0.80
N GLU A 64 7.83 -26.87 0.11
CA GLU A 64 9.27 -27.10 -0.16
C GLU A 64 9.99 -25.92 -0.84
N THR A 65 9.27 -25.09 -1.58
CA THR A 65 9.77 -23.85 -2.20
C THR A 65 10.28 -22.81 -1.20
N HIS A 66 9.82 -22.83 0.06
CA HIS A 66 10.30 -21.93 1.11
C HIS A 66 11.72 -22.25 1.60
N PHE A 67 12.20 -23.49 1.45
CA PHE A 67 13.55 -23.88 1.88
C PHE A 67 14.66 -23.29 0.98
N LYS A 68 14.34 -22.90 -0.28
CA LYS A 68 15.27 -22.24 -1.20
C LYS A 68 15.56 -20.76 -0.86
N LYS A 69 14.84 -20.14 0.08
CA LYS A 69 15.01 -18.74 0.50
C LYS A 69 16.07 -18.54 1.61
N ARG A 70 16.94 -19.52 1.83
CA ARG A 70 17.98 -19.48 2.86
C ARG A 70 18.98 -18.35 2.55
N GLY A 71 19.13 -17.39 3.48
CA GLY A 71 20.09 -16.29 3.37
C GLY A 71 19.60 -15.01 2.66
N THR A 72 18.38 -14.99 2.12
CA THR A 72 17.77 -13.75 1.60
C THR A 72 17.17 -12.94 2.75
N PRO A 73 17.54 -11.66 2.92
CA PRO A 73 16.93 -10.81 3.94
C PRO A 73 15.44 -10.64 3.70
N THR A 74 14.69 -10.55 4.79
CA THR A 74 13.23 -10.42 4.78
C THR A 74 12.89 -8.94 5.00
N MET A 75 11.69 -8.49 4.62
CA MET A 75 11.26 -7.06 4.58
C MET A 75 11.61 -6.27 3.30
N GLY A 76 11.80 -6.93 2.15
CA GLY A 76 11.94 -6.22 0.85
C GLY A 76 10.76 -5.28 0.52
N GLY A 77 9.57 -5.55 1.08
CA GLY A 77 8.41 -4.66 0.98
C GLY A 77 8.66 -3.24 1.50
N LEU A 78 9.61 -3.05 2.42
CA LEU A 78 9.99 -1.71 2.91
C LEU A 78 10.55 -0.84 1.78
N MET A 79 11.35 -1.41 0.87
CA MET A 79 11.88 -0.69 -0.30
C MET A 79 10.75 -0.19 -1.19
N ILE A 80 9.78 -1.07 -1.45
CA ILE A 80 8.61 -0.77 -2.28
C ILE A 80 7.78 0.33 -1.63
N LEU A 81 7.48 0.21 -0.34
CA LEU A 81 6.70 1.20 0.41
C LEU A 81 7.36 2.58 0.40
N ILE A 82 8.66 2.67 0.67
CA ILE A 82 9.40 3.94 0.65
C ILE A 82 9.35 4.55 -0.76
N SER A 83 9.68 3.76 -1.78
CA SER A 83 9.77 4.24 -3.16
C SER A 83 8.42 4.73 -3.70
N VAL A 84 7.35 3.95 -3.48
CA VAL A 84 6.00 4.31 -3.92
C VAL A 84 5.47 5.50 -3.13
N THR A 85 5.72 5.58 -1.82
CA THR A 85 5.25 6.70 -0.99
C THR A 85 5.89 8.01 -1.43
N ILE A 86 7.22 8.05 -1.55
CA ILE A 86 7.94 9.28 -1.97
C ILE A 86 7.48 9.69 -3.37
N SER A 87 7.43 8.75 -4.31
CA SER A 87 7.01 9.05 -5.68
C SER A 87 5.57 9.58 -5.75
N THR A 88 4.64 8.95 -5.01
CA THR A 88 3.25 9.40 -4.93
C THR A 88 3.17 10.80 -4.35
N LEU A 89 3.90 11.10 -3.27
CA LEU A 89 3.89 12.42 -2.66
C LEU A 89 4.45 13.50 -3.60
N LEU A 90 5.45 13.16 -4.41
CA LEU A 90 6.02 14.06 -5.40
C LEU A 90 5.01 14.37 -6.52
N TRP A 91 4.45 13.35 -7.17
CA TRP A 91 3.73 13.50 -8.43
C TRP A 91 2.22 13.65 -8.31
N SER A 92 1.60 13.11 -7.26
CA SER A 92 0.14 13.15 -7.11
C SER A 92 -0.38 14.55 -6.72
N ASP A 93 -1.68 14.79 -6.99
CA ASP A 93 -2.41 15.93 -6.44
C ASP A 93 -2.76 15.65 -4.98
N LEU A 94 -2.04 16.29 -4.07
CA LEU A 94 -2.22 16.10 -2.62
C LEU A 94 -3.52 16.72 -2.08
N ARG A 95 -4.26 17.47 -2.90
CA ARG A 95 -5.59 17.97 -2.54
C ARG A 95 -6.65 16.88 -2.72
N ASN A 96 -6.33 15.81 -3.45
CA ASN A 96 -7.23 14.69 -3.65
C ASN A 96 -7.19 13.76 -2.43
N GLN A 97 -8.30 13.72 -1.69
CA GLN A 97 -8.49 12.86 -0.52
C GLN A 97 -8.32 11.36 -0.80
N TYR A 98 -8.65 10.89 -2.01
CA TYR A 98 -8.50 9.47 -2.38
C TYR A 98 -7.04 9.02 -2.40
N VAL A 99 -6.10 9.93 -2.70
CA VAL A 99 -4.66 9.66 -2.61
C VAL A 99 -4.27 9.36 -1.16
N TRP A 100 -4.80 10.14 -0.22
CA TRP A 100 -4.52 9.95 1.20
C TRP A 100 -5.13 8.66 1.74
N PHE A 101 -6.36 8.33 1.35
CA PHE A 101 -6.98 7.05 1.70
C PHE A 101 -6.13 5.86 1.25
N ALA A 102 -5.67 5.88 -0.01
CA ALA A 102 -4.78 4.84 -0.52
C ALA A 102 -3.44 4.78 0.23
N LEU A 103 -2.80 5.93 0.50
CA LEU A 103 -1.54 6.00 1.25
C LEU A 103 -1.70 5.50 2.70
N ILE A 104 -2.80 5.84 3.38
CA ILE A 104 -3.07 5.39 4.75
C ILE A 104 -3.21 3.87 4.80
N VAL A 105 -3.98 3.27 3.87
CA VAL A 105 -4.09 1.80 3.80
C VAL A 105 -2.74 1.18 3.49
N MET A 106 -2.03 1.67 2.49
CA MET A 106 -0.75 1.12 2.05
C MET A 106 0.32 1.18 3.16
N ILE A 107 0.53 2.35 3.75
CA ILE A 107 1.53 2.55 4.82
C ILE A 107 1.07 1.84 6.09
N GLY A 108 -0.22 1.93 6.44
CA GLY A 108 -0.77 1.30 7.63
C GLY A 108 -0.66 -0.23 7.61
N TYR A 109 -1.05 -0.85 6.51
CA TYR A 109 -0.91 -2.31 6.34
C TYR A 109 0.55 -2.72 6.19
N GLY A 110 1.36 -1.89 5.53
CA GLY A 110 2.81 -2.03 5.48
C GLY A 110 3.45 -2.04 6.87
N ALA A 111 3.03 -1.14 7.76
CA ALA A 111 3.51 -1.07 9.14
C ALA A 111 3.09 -2.29 9.96
N ILE A 112 1.86 -2.79 9.77
CA ILE A 112 1.40 -4.04 10.40
C ILE A 112 2.25 -5.22 9.94
N GLY A 113 2.52 -5.32 8.63
CA GLY A 113 3.38 -6.37 8.06
C GLY A 113 4.82 -6.27 8.55
N PHE A 114 5.37 -5.06 8.59
CA PHE A 114 6.71 -4.81 9.14
C PHE A 114 6.80 -5.20 10.62
N ALA A 115 5.81 -4.85 11.44
CA ALA A 115 5.76 -5.22 12.85
C ALA A 115 5.69 -6.75 13.04
N ASP A 116 4.93 -7.46 12.19
CA ASP A 116 4.88 -8.93 12.18
C ASP A 116 6.24 -9.55 11.85
N ASP A 117 6.90 -9.09 10.78
CA ASP A 117 8.23 -9.56 10.38
C ASP A 117 9.30 -9.21 11.42
N TYR A 118 9.24 -8.01 12.00
CA TYR A 118 10.17 -7.58 13.03
C TYR A 118 10.05 -8.44 14.30
N LEU A 119 8.83 -8.79 14.70
CA LEU A 119 8.59 -9.68 15.84
C LEU A 119 9.12 -11.09 15.58
N LYS A 120 8.91 -11.64 14.36
CA LYS A 120 9.43 -12.97 13.98
C LYS A 120 10.96 -13.03 14.07
N LEU A 121 11.63 -11.99 13.58
CA LEU A 121 13.09 -11.89 13.60
C LEU A 121 13.63 -11.69 15.02
N THR A 122 13.04 -10.76 15.79
CA THR A 122 13.52 -10.43 17.14
C THR A 122 13.33 -11.58 18.11
N LYS A 123 12.18 -12.27 18.02
CA LYS A 123 11.85 -13.40 18.91
C LYS A 123 12.37 -14.74 18.42
N ARG A 124 13.00 -14.79 17.23
CA ARG A 124 13.49 -16.00 16.56
C ARG A 124 12.46 -17.15 16.60
N ASN A 125 11.20 -16.82 16.37
CA ASN A 125 10.10 -17.78 16.40
C ASN A 125 9.23 -17.54 15.16
N VAL A 126 8.63 -18.63 14.66
CA VAL A 126 7.64 -18.59 13.58
C VAL A 126 6.38 -17.81 13.97
N LYS A 127 6.11 -17.65 15.28
CA LYS A 127 5.00 -16.86 15.81
C LYS A 127 5.32 -15.36 15.73
N GLY A 128 4.72 -14.71 14.75
CA GLY A 128 4.70 -13.24 14.63
C GLY A 128 3.66 -12.58 15.52
N LEU A 129 3.07 -11.49 15.02
CA LEU A 129 1.97 -10.79 15.66
C LEU A 129 0.77 -11.73 15.83
N ALA A 130 0.15 -11.71 17.02
CA ALA A 130 -1.05 -12.49 17.26
C ALA A 130 -2.13 -12.13 16.23
N GLY A 131 -2.73 -13.13 15.58
CA GLY A 131 -3.71 -12.92 14.50
C GLY A 131 -4.85 -11.98 14.90
N ARG A 132 -5.31 -12.05 16.16
CA ARG A 132 -6.31 -11.11 16.71
C ARG A 132 -5.84 -9.65 16.71
N LYS A 133 -4.58 -9.39 17.06
CA LYS A 133 -4.00 -8.04 17.04
C LYS A 133 -3.80 -7.55 15.60
N LYS A 134 -3.34 -8.42 14.71
CA LYS A 134 -3.19 -8.11 13.27
C LYS A 134 -4.54 -7.70 12.67
N LEU A 135 -5.56 -8.54 12.89
CA LEU A 135 -6.91 -8.30 12.39
C LEU A 135 -7.53 -7.03 12.99
N PHE A 136 -7.35 -6.79 14.29
CA PHE A 136 -7.82 -5.56 14.94
C PHE A 136 -7.30 -4.29 14.25
N TRP A 137 -5.97 -4.21 14.01
CA TRP A 137 -5.39 -3.05 13.34
C TRP A 137 -5.81 -2.94 11.87
N GLN A 138 -5.96 -4.08 11.17
CA GLN A 138 -6.46 -4.10 9.81
C GLN A 138 -7.92 -3.59 9.72
N ILE A 139 -8.79 -4.02 10.64
CA ILE A 139 -10.17 -3.54 10.76
C ILE A 139 -10.21 -2.05 11.08
N LEU A 140 -9.40 -1.60 12.04
CA LEU A 140 -9.38 -0.19 12.45
C LEU A 140 -9.03 0.71 11.27
N ILE A 141 -7.94 0.40 10.55
CA ILE A 141 -7.48 1.20 9.41
C ILE A 141 -8.47 1.13 8.24
N ALA A 142 -8.96 -0.07 7.90
CA ALA A 142 -9.94 -0.24 6.84
C ALA A 142 -11.26 0.48 7.16
N GLY A 143 -11.70 0.44 8.41
CA GLY A 143 -12.91 1.12 8.88
C GLY A 143 -12.78 2.64 8.77
N LEU A 144 -11.69 3.21 9.29
CA LEU A 144 -11.44 4.65 9.20
C LEU A 144 -11.40 5.14 7.75
N VAL A 145 -10.71 4.42 6.88
CA VAL A 145 -10.61 4.78 5.46
C VAL A 145 -11.93 4.59 4.73
N THR A 146 -12.68 3.52 5.01
CA THR A 146 -14.01 3.28 4.41
C THR A 146 -14.98 4.39 4.79
N VAL A 147 -15.02 4.78 6.07
CA VAL A 147 -15.86 5.89 6.53
C VAL A 147 -15.45 7.19 5.83
N GLY A 148 -14.15 7.47 5.74
CA GLY A 148 -13.64 8.61 4.96
C GLY A 148 -14.15 8.59 3.51
N ILE A 149 -14.00 7.45 2.82
CA ILE A 149 -14.45 7.28 1.43
C ILE A 149 -15.95 7.54 1.28
N VAL A 150 -16.78 7.02 2.19
CA VAL A 150 -18.25 7.21 2.17
C VAL A 150 -18.60 8.70 2.27
N PHE A 151 -17.94 9.47 3.13
CA PHE A 151 -18.16 10.92 3.24
C PHE A 151 -17.58 11.73 2.07
N SER A 152 -16.69 11.13 1.30
CA SER A 152 -16.03 11.75 0.14
C SER A 152 -16.73 11.47 -1.19
N LEU A 153 -17.59 10.46 -1.25
CA LEU A 153 -18.26 10.02 -2.47
C LEU A 153 -19.45 10.93 -2.82
N PRO A 154 -19.75 11.15 -4.10
CA PRO A 154 -20.98 11.82 -4.53
C PRO A 154 -22.24 11.05 -4.10
N ASP A 155 -23.35 11.78 -4.02
CA ASP A 155 -24.66 11.21 -3.70
C ASP A 155 -25.03 10.06 -4.65
N GLY A 156 -25.55 8.97 -4.09
CA GLY A 156 -25.98 7.77 -4.82
C GLY A 156 -24.88 6.74 -5.13
N LEU A 157 -23.62 7.02 -4.79
CA LEU A 157 -22.50 6.08 -4.96
C LEU A 157 -21.93 5.55 -3.65
N TYR A 158 -22.20 6.23 -2.53
CA TYR A 158 -21.59 5.91 -1.24
C TYR A 158 -22.14 4.64 -0.57
N ASP A 159 -23.22 4.08 -1.11
CA ASP A 159 -23.93 2.92 -0.57
C ASP A 159 -24.31 1.87 -1.63
N THR A 160 -23.76 1.98 -2.84
CA THR A 160 -24.08 1.09 -3.97
C THR A 160 -22.86 0.29 -4.45
N LEU A 161 -23.10 -0.94 -4.90
CA LEU A 161 -22.09 -1.80 -5.52
C LEU A 161 -22.36 -1.93 -7.02
N ALA A 162 -21.42 -1.47 -7.84
CA ALA A 162 -21.49 -1.66 -9.28
C ALA A 162 -21.20 -3.13 -9.63
N ILE A 163 -22.08 -3.73 -10.43
CA ILE A 163 -21.88 -5.10 -10.92
C ILE A 163 -21.10 -5.03 -12.25
N PRO A 164 -19.89 -5.62 -12.33
CA PRO A 164 -19.14 -5.64 -13.58
C PRO A 164 -19.97 -6.32 -14.69
N PHE A 165 -19.66 -6.00 -15.94
CA PHE A 165 -20.38 -6.47 -17.15
C PHE A 165 -21.77 -5.84 -17.36
N PHE A 166 -22.38 -5.21 -16.35
CA PHE A 166 -23.64 -4.48 -16.47
C PHE A 166 -23.41 -2.97 -16.26
N LYS A 167 -23.58 -2.16 -17.32
CA LYS A 167 -23.20 -0.73 -17.31
C LYS A 167 -23.97 0.14 -16.31
N SER A 168 -25.19 -0.26 -15.95
CA SER A 168 -26.12 0.56 -15.17
C SER A 168 -26.68 -0.14 -13.94
N VAL A 169 -26.18 -1.33 -13.59
CA VAL A 169 -26.67 -2.08 -12.44
C VAL A 169 -25.87 -1.70 -11.21
N LEU A 170 -26.51 -0.94 -10.33
CA LEU A 170 -26.02 -0.55 -9.01
C LEU A 170 -26.85 -1.29 -7.96
N LEU A 171 -26.22 -2.20 -7.22
CA LEU A 171 -26.87 -2.93 -6.14
C LEU A 171 -26.80 -2.09 -4.85
N PRO A 172 -27.92 -1.62 -4.30
CA PRO A 172 -27.91 -0.84 -3.07
C PRO A 172 -27.58 -1.74 -1.88
N LEU A 173 -26.43 -1.52 -1.26
CA LEU A 173 -26.01 -2.18 -0.03
C LEU A 173 -26.46 -1.39 1.21
N GLY A 174 -26.72 -0.09 1.07
CA GLY A 174 -27.06 0.77 2.20
C GLY A 174 -25.96 0.73 3.26
N ILE A 175 -26.35 0.53 4.51
CA ILE A 175 -25.41 0.43 5.64
C ILE A 175 -24.44 -0.76 5.52
N LEU A 176 -24.77 -1.80 4.74
CA LEU A 176 -23.90 -2.96 4.53
C LEU A 176 -22.68 -2.64 3.65
N PHE A 177 -22.67 -1.49 2.97
CA PHE A 177 -21.53 -1.05 2.16
C PHE A 177 -20.24 -0.93 2.99
N VAL A 178 -20.36 -0.42 4.22
CA VAL A 178 -19.22 -0.24 5.14
C VAL A 178 -18.59 -1.57 5.56
N PRO A 179 -19.31 -2.53 6.18
CA PRO A 179 -18.73 -3.81 6.55
C PRO A 179 -18.26 -4.61 5.33
N PHE A 180 -18.94 -4.49 4.19
CA PHE A 180 -18.50 -5.11 2.93
C PHE A 180 -17.14 -4.56 2.47
N SER A 181 -16.98 -3.24 2.43
CA SER A 181 -15.71 -2.60 2.03
C SER A 181 -14.56 -2.97 2.96
N ILE A 182 -14.80 -3.01 4.28
CA ILE A 182 -13.82 -3.46 5.27
C ILE A 182 -13.41 -4.90 4.98
N LEU A 183 -14.36 -5.79 4.72
CA LEU A 183 -14.09 -7.19 4.39
C LEU A 183 -13.24 -7.32 3.12
N VAL A 184 -13.54 -6.53 2.08
CA VAL A 184 -12.77 -6.54 0.82
C VAL A 184 -11.33 -6.10 1.05
N ILE A 185 -11.09 -5.00 1.78
CA ILE A 185 -9.74 -4.47 2.03
C ILE A 185 -8.91 -5.48 2.85
N ILE A 186 -9.48 -6.02 3.93
CA ILE A 186 -8.81 -7.01 4.78
C ILE A 186 -8.59 -8.32 4.02
N GLY A 187 -9.60 -8.76 3.28
CA GLY A 187 -9.57 -9.99 2.50
C GLY A 187 -8.46 -9.95 1.45
N ALA A 188 -8.38 -8.86 0.68
CA ALA A 188 -7.33 -8.67 -0.32
C ALA A 188 -5.92 -8.70 0.30
N SER A 189 -5.72 -7.99 1.43
CA SER A 189 -4.42 -7.98 2.11
C SER A 189 -4.00 -9.35 2.64
N ASN A 190 -4.93 -10.10 3.22
CA ASN A 190 -4.62 -11.43 3.74
C ASN A 190 -4.47 -12.45 2.61
N ALA A 191 -5.21 -12.33 1.50
CA ALA A 191 -5.04 -13.16 0.32
C ALA A 191 -3.63 -13.03 -0.28
N VAL A 192 -3.14 -11.80 -0.48
CA VAL A 192 -1.76 -11.55 -0.98
C VAL A 192 -0.69 -12.06 -0.01
N ASN A 193 -0.96 -12.09 1.28
CA ASN A 193 -0.02 -12.64 2.27
C ASN A 193 -0.02 -14.18 2.32
N LEU A 194 -1.03 -14.84 1.74
CA LEU A 194 -1.13 -16.31 1.67
C LEU A 194 -0.54 -16.88 0.37
N THR A 195 -0.36 -16.05 -0.65
CA THR A 195 0.33 -16.39 -1.92
C THR A 195 1.84 -16.25 -1.79
#